data_AF-A0A9E5NAI5-F1
#
_entry.id   AF-A0A9E5NAI5-F1
#
_cell.length_a   1.000
_cell.length_b   1.000
_cell.length_c   1.000
_cell.angle_alpha   90.00
_cell.angle_beta   90.00
_cell.angle_gamma   90.00
#
_symmetry.space_group_name_H-M   'P 1'
#
loop_
_entity.id
_entity.type
_entity.pdbx_description
1 polymer ?
#
loop_
_entity_poly.entity_id
_entity_poly.type
_entity_poly.pdbx_seq_one_letter_code
_entity_poly.pdbx_strand_id
1 'polypeptide(L)'
;FCSIHKFYRLGKGPIWRCRSAENVVEEIKSLVKDHEVKQFIFVDDNFIGAGEKGKQRAAEIAEAIMKENLGVKFLISCRVTDVEEELFSLLKRAGLTTVGLGIEAGNQRQLDTFNKGATVEDNKRA
;
A
#
# COMPACT_ATOMS: atom_id res chain seq x y z
N PHE A 1 12.32 3.64 -15.76
CA PHE A 1 11.70 4.87 -15.23
C PHE A 1 11.93 5.01 -13.72
N CYS A 2 11.39 4.11 -12.89
CA CYS A 2 11.50 4.19 -11.42
C CYS A 2 12.91 3.93 -10.87
N SER A 3 13.41 4.81 -9.99
CA SER A 3 14.72 4.69 -9.32
C SER A 3 14.69 3.85 -8.04
N ILE A 4 13.52 3.70 -7.41
CA ILE A 4 13.33 3.03 -6.11
C ILE A 4 13.90 1.62 -6.08
N HIS A 5 13.65 0.83 -7.13
CA HIS A 5 14.15 -0.55 -7.19
C HIS A 5 15.69 -0.62 -7.21
N LYS A 6 16.33 0.31 -7.92
CA LYS A 6 17.79 0.41 -7.92
C LYS A 6 18.30 0.89 -6.56
N PHE A 7 17.66 1.91 -6.00
CA PHE A 7 18.02 2.48 -4.70
C PHE A 7 18.03 1.41 -3.60
N TYR A 8 16.97 0.63 -3.45
CA TYR A 8 16.90 -0.40 -2.40
C TYR A 8 17.88 -1.56 -2.61
N ARG A 9 18.31 -1.83 -3.84
CA ARG A 9 19.36 -2.83 -4.12
C ARG A 9 20.76 -2.38 -3.75
N LEU A 10 20.99 -1.08 -3.52
CA LEU A 10 22.28 -0.58 -3.03
C LEU A 10 22.50 -0.91 -1.54
N GLY A 11 21.41 -1.11 -0.79
CA GLY A 11 21.46 -1.47 0.62
C GLY A 11 21.80 -2.95 0.84
N LYS A 12 22.42 -3.25 1.99
CA LYS A 12 22.56 -4.63 2.47
C LYS A 12 21.23 -5.10 3.09
N GLY A 13 20.86 -6.36 2.89
CA GLY A 13 19.65 -6.97 3.45
C GLY A 13 18.52 -7.16 2.44
N PRO A 14 17.29 -7.48 2.90
CA PRO A 14 16.16 -7.71 2.01
C PRO A 14 15.73 -6.40 1.32
N ILE A 15 15.34 -6.52 0.04
CA ILE A 15 14.90 -5.38 -0.78
C ILE A 15 13.66 -4.73 -0.18
N TRP A 16 12.68 -5.54 0.22
CA TRP A 16 11.49 -5.08 0.91
C TRP A 16 11.67 -5.25 2.43
N ARG A 17 11.47 -4.15 3.17
CA ARG A 17 11.56 -4.08 4.63
C ARG A 17 10.30 -3.41 5.13
N CYS A 18 9.58 -4.10 6.00
CA CYS A 18 8.33 -3.62 6.54
C CYS A 18 8.38 -3.65 8.08
N ARG A 19 7.65 -2.72 8.70
CA ARG A 19 7.32 -2.78 10.13
C ARG A 19 6.16 -3.77 10.32
N SER A 20 6.07 -4.42 11.48
CA SER A 20 4.91 -5.28 11.76
C SER A 20 3.62 -4.46 11.79
N ALA A 21 2.47 -5.11 11.57
CA ALA A 21 1.17 -4.45 11.59
C ALA A 21 0.89 -3.82 12.97
N GLU A 22 1.20 -4.54 14.04
CA GLU A 22 1.03 -4.08 15.42
C GLU A 22 1.85 -2.82 15.69
N ASN A 23 3.11 -2.81 15.25
CA ASN A 23 3.99 -1.67 15.46
C ASN A 23 3.55 -0.42 14.70
N VAL A 24 2.89 -0.58 13.55
CA VAL A 24 2.30 0.53 12.78
C VAL A 24 1.02 1.03 13.45
N VAL A 25 0.13 0.13 13.87
CA VAL A 25 -1.16 0.51 14.46
C VAL A 25 -0.97 1.12 15.85
N GLU A 26 0.03 0.71 16.62
CA GLU A 26 0.36 1.36 17.89
C GLU A 26 0.79 2.82 17.70
N GLU A 27 1.52 3.13 16.62
CA GLU A 27 1.87 4.51 16.28
C GLU A 27 0.65 5.32 15.83
N ILE A 28 -0.24 4.74 15.02
CA ILE A 28 -1.50 5.39 14.67
C ILE A 28 -2.30 5.70 15.94
N LYS A 29 -2.40 4.73 16.85
CA LYS A 29 -3.13 4.84 18.11
C LYS A 29 -2.55 5.93 19.00
N SER A 30 -1.23 6.04 19.15
CA SER A 30 -0.62 7.11 19.93
C SER A 30 -0.89 8.48 19.31
N LEU A 31 -0.77 8.61 17.98
CA LEU A 31 -1.06 9.86 17.27
C LEU A 31 -2.54 10.28 17.38
N VAL A 32 -3.47 9.32 17.33
CA VAL A 32 -4.90 9.56 17.57
C VAL A 32 -5.13 10.04 19.00
N LYS A 33 -4.54 9.37 19.99
CA LYS A 33 -4.75 9.65 21.41
C LYS A 33 -4.12 10.96 21.85
N ASP A 34 -2.87 11.20 21.46
CA ASP A 34 -2.05 12.27 22.00
C ASP A 34 -2.16 13.57 21.17
N HIS A 35 -2.60 13.45 19.90
CA HIS A 35 -2.64 14.57 18.95
C HIS A 35 -3.95 14.67 18.16
N GLU A 36 -4.96 13.86 18.46
CA GLU A 36 -6.27 13.86 17.79
C GLU A 36 -6.19 13.72 16.25
N VAL A 37 -5.14 13.05 15.75
CA VAL A 37 -4.95 12.84 14.31
C VAL A 37 -6.04 11.93 13.77
N LYS A 38 -6.69 12.34 12.68
CA LYS A 38 -7.79 11.59 12.03
C LYS A 38 -7.47 11.10 10.63
N GLN A 39 -6.40 11.61 10.03
CA GLN A 39 -6.04 11.35 8.63
C GLN A 39 -4.57 10.98 8.53
N PHE A 40 -4.30 9.91 7.79
CA PHE A 40 -2.96 9.36 7.61
C PHE A 40 -2.65 9.19 6.12
N ILE A 41 -1.39 9.42 5.77
CA ILE A 41 -0.85 9.09 4.44
C ILE A 41 0.23 8.04 4.66
N PHE A 42 0.03 6.84 4.13
CA PHE A 42 1.10 5.85 4.07
C PHE A 42 2.05 6.22 2.94
N VAL A 43 3.32 6.43 3.31
CA VAL A 43 4.38 6.88 2.39
C VAL A 43 5.18 5.72 1.79
N ASP A 44 4.72 4.49 1.97
CA ASP A 44 5.26 3.30 1.32
C ASP A 44 5.22 3.45 -0.21
N ASP A 45 6.31 3.11 -0.91
CA ASP A 45 6.32 3.09 -2.39
C ASP A 45 5.28 2.13 -2.97
N ASN A 46 4.94 1.09 -2.20
CA ASN A 46 3.82 0.19 -2.45
C ASN A 46 3.30 -0.34 -1.10
N PHE A 47 2.16 0.16 -0.65
CA PHE A 47 1.58 -0.22 0.65
C PHE A 47 1.24 -1.71 0.76
N ILE A 48 0.75 -2.31 -0.34
CA ILE A 48 0.41 -3.74 -0.38
C ILE A 48 1.67 -4.60 -0.20
N GLY A 49 2.85 -4.10 -0.54
CA GLY A 49 4.11 -4.77 -0.25
C GLY A 49 4.43 -5.95 -1.17
N ALA A 50 5.25 -6.89 -0.69
CA ALA A 50 5.82 -7.95 -1.50
C ALA A 50 5.03 -9.27 -1.39
N GLY A 51 4.26 -9.59 -2.43
CA GLY A 51 3.52 -10.85 -2.55
C GLY A 51 2.56 -11.11 -1.37
N GLU A 52 2.32 -12.38 -1.07
CA GLU A 52 1.37 -12.78 -0.01
C GLU A 52 1.73 -12.24 1.37
N LYS A 53 3.02 -12.15 1.70
CA LYS A 53 3.47 -11.57 2.98
C LYS A 53 3.09 -10.09 3.10
N GLY A 54 3.16 -9.35 1.99
CA GLY A 54 2.75 -7.95 1.95
C GLY A 54 1.23 -7.80 2.12
N LYS A 55 0.46 -8.58 1.35
CA LYS A 55 -1.01 -8.56 1.44
C LYS A 55 -1.49 -8.93 2.83
N GLN A 56 -0.90 -9.97 3.43
CA GLN A 56 -1.22 -10.36 4.80
C GLN A 56 -0.96 -9.21 5.78
N ARG A 57 0.20 -8.55 5.69
CA ARG A 57 0.49 -7.37 6.53
C ARG A 57 -0.53 -6.25 6.32
N ALA A 58 -0.94 -5.97 5.08
CA ALA A 58 -1.93 -4.95 4.79
C ALA A 58 -3.30 -5.29 5.40
N ALA A 59 -3.69 -6.57 5.34
CA ALA A 59 -4.90 -7.09 5.99
C ALA A 59 -4.83 -6.96 7.53
N GLU A 60 -3.71 -7.36 8.13
CA GLU A 60 -3.47 -7.27 9.58
C GLU A 60 -3.54 -5.82 10.08
N ILE A 61 -3.00 -4.86 9.32
CA ILE A 61 -3.14 -3.42 9.64
C ILE A 61 -4.61 -3.01 9.62
N ALA A 62 -5.36 -3.40 8.58
CA ALA A 62 -6.77 -3.06 8.45
C ALA A 62 -7.61 -3.64 9.60
N GLU A 63 -7.39 -4.91 9.93
CA GLU A 63 -8.05 -5.61 11.04
C GLU A 63 -7.74 -4.97 12.38
N ALA A 64 -6.47 -4.64 12.63
CA ALA A 64 -6.06 -4.00 13.89
C ALA A 64 -6.64 -2.59 14.03
N ILE A 65 -6.69 -1.78 12.96
CA ILE A 65 -7.35 -0.46 12.98
C ILE A 65 -8.83 -0.59 13.37
N MET A 66 -9.54 -1.57 12.81
CA MET A 66 -10.95 -1.81 13.13
C MET A 66 -11.14 -2.36 14.54
N LYS A 67 -10.28 -3.29 14.97
CA LYS A 67 -10.33 -3.91 16.31
C LYS A 67 -10.14 -2.87 17.42
N GLU A 68 -9.23 -1.93 17.22
CA GLU A 68 -8.97 -0.84 18.17
C GLU A 68 -9.98 0.33 18.02
N ASN A 69 -10.92 0.24 17.07
CA ASN A 69 -11.93 1.25 16.77
C ASN A 69 -11.36 2.67 16.60
N LEU A 70 -10.23 2.78 15.88
CA LEU A 70 -9.50 4.05 15.79
C LEU A 70 -10.25 5.12 14.97
N GLY A 71 -11.18 4.72 14.11
CA GLY A 71 -12.03 5.65 13.34
C GLY A 71 -11.26 6.55 12.36
N VAL A 72 -10.02 6.21 12.03
CA VAL A 72 -9.13 7.00 11.17
C VAL A 72 -9.46 6.84 9.69
N LYS A 73 -9.03 7.80 8.89
CA LYS A 73 -8.99 7.70 7.43
C LYS A 73 -7.57 7.65 6.94
N PHE A 74 -7.32 6.88 5.88
CA PHE A 74 -5.98 6.79 5.32
C PHE A 74 -5.95 6.75 3.80
N LEU A 75 -4.79 7.12 3.26
CA LEU A 75 -4.42 7.05 1.86
C LEU A 75 -3.24 6.10 1.69
N ILE A 76 -3.24 5.35 0.58
CA ILE A 76 -2.14 4.46 0.20
C ILE A 76 -1.77 4.69 -1.26
N SER A 77 -0.56 4.26 -1.64
CA SER A 77 -0.20 4.05 -3.04
C SER A 77 0.07 2.56 -3.28
N CYS A 78 -0.33 2.05 -4.45
CA CYS A 78 -0.09 0.66 -4.83
C CYS A 78 0.08 0.45 -6.33
N ARG A 79 0.48 -0.76 -6.71
CA ARG A 79 0.50 -1.19 -8.12
C ARG A 79 -0.89 -1.66 -8.54
N VAL A 80 -1.18 -1.51 -9.83
CA VAL A 80 -2.38 -2.05 -10.49
C VAL A 80 -2.49 -3.57 -10.36
N THR A 81 -1.35 -4.26 -10.35
CA THR A 81 -1.29 -5.73 -10.24
C THR A 81 -1.68 -6.23 -8.86
N ASP A 82 -1.70 -5.38 -7.84
CA ASP A 82 -1.90 -5.75 -6.45
C ASP A 82 -3.36 -5.55 -6.00
N VAL A 83 -4.22 -5.03 -6.89
CA VAL A 83 -5.63 -4.78 -6.59
C VAL A 83 -6.42 -6.09 -6.60
N GLU A 84 -6.89 -6.47 -5.42
CA GLU A 84 -7.74 -7.63 -5.15
C GLU A 84 -8.97 -7.19 -4.34
N GLU A 85 -10.15 -7.57 -4.83
CA GLU A 85 -11.44 -7.07 -4.33
C GLU A 85 -11.63 -7.30 -2.83
N GLU A 86 -11.27 -8.50 -2.34
CA GLU A 86 -11.43 -8.87 -0.92
C GLU A 86 -10.55 -8.00 -0.01
N LEU A 87 -9.27 -7.83 -0.38
CA LEU A 87 -8.32 -7.03 0.40
C LEU A 87 -8.71 -5.55 0.39
N PHE A 88 -9.09 -4.99 -0.76
CA PHE A 88 -9.50 -3.58 -0.85
C PHE A 88 -10.82 -3.32 -0.16
N SER A 89 -11.74 -4.28 -0.16
CA SER A 89 -12.98 -4.22 0.64
C SER A 89 -12.68 -4.21 2.14
N LEU A 90 -11.70 -4.99 2.59
CA LEU A 90 -11.23 -4.96 3.97
C LEU A 90 -10.59 -3.61 4.33
N LEU A 91 -9.68 -3.10 3.49
CA LEU A 91 -9.03 -1.80 3.69
C LEU A 91 -10.04 -0.64 3.71
N LYS A 92 -11.05 -0.68 2.84
CA LYS A 92 -12.13 0.32 2.80
C LYS A 92 -12.91 0.35 4.11
N ARG A 93 -13.27 -0.81 4.66
CA ARG A 93 -13.93 -0.90 5.98
C ARG A 93 -13.07 -0.32 7.10
N ALA A 94 -11.74 -0.52 7.03
CA ALA A 94 -10.80 0.01 8.00
C ALA A 94 -10.55 1.52 7.89
N GLY A 95 -10.98 2.18 6.80
CA GLY A 95 -10.84 3.63 6.64
C GLY A 95 -10.04 4.09 5.42
N LEU A 96 -9.69 3.20 4.49
CA LEU A 96 -9.08 3.61 3.22
C LEU A 96 -10.03 4.53 2.44
N THR A 97 -9.52 5.69 2.02
CA THR A 97 -10.31 6.71 1.30
C THR A 97 -9.80 7.00 -0.10
N THR A 98 -8.49 6.95 -0.32
CA THR A 98 -7.89 7.25 -1.62
C THR A 98 -6.74 6.30 -1.89
N VAL A 99 -6.61 5.90 -3.15
CA VAL A 99 -5.56 5.01 -3.65
C VAL A 99 -4.81 5.73 -4.76
N GLY A 100 -3.52 5.96 -4.57
CA GLY A 100 -2.60 6.33 -5.63
C GLY A 100 -2.27 5.09 -6.47
N LEU A 101 -2.88 4.97 -7.65
CA LEU A 101 -2.73 3.79 -8.49
C LEU A 101 -1.67 4.03 -9.58
N GLY A 102 -0.62 3.22 -9.59
CA GLY A 102 0.47 3.34 -10.56
C GLY A 102 0.13 2.81 -11.96
N ILE A 103 -0.72 3.53 -12.71
CA ILE A 103 -1.19 3.20 -14.08
C ILE A 103 -0.09 3.44 -15.14
N GLU A 104 0.61 4.58 -15.04
CA GLU A 104 1.71 5.08 -15.90
C GLU A 104 1.42 5.32 -17.39
N ALA A 105 0.71 4.41 -18.07
CA ALA A 105 0.39 4.54 -19.49
C ALA A 105 -0.86 3.75 -19.90
N GLY A 106 -1.55 4.25 -20.94
CA GLY A 106 -2.75 3.62 -21.51
C GLY A 106 -2.50 2.72 -22.73
N ASN A 107 -1.24 2.49 -23.11
CA ASN A 107 -0.89 1.57 -24.19
C ASN A 107 0.27 0.66 -23.79
N GLN A 108 0.26 -0.57 -24.31
CA GLN A 108 1.21 -1.61 -23.90
C GLN A 108 2.66 -1.24 -24.23
N ARG A 109 2.90 -0.64 -25.40
CA ARG A 109 4.26 -0.24 -25.83
C ARG A 109 4.95 0.68 -24.82
N GLN A 110 4.22 1.64 -24.25
CA GLN A 110 4.78 2.54 -23.22
C GLN A 110 4.98 1.82 -21.88
N LEU A 111 4.05 0.96 -21.47
CA LEU A 111 4.22 0.15 -20.25
C LEU A 111 5.47 -0.73 -20.33
N ASP A 112 5.72 -1.34 -21.49
CA ASP A 112 6.90 -2.16 -21.76
C ASP A 112 8.17 -1.30 -21.76
N THR A 113 8.13 -0.12 -22.38
CA THR A 113 9.24 0.84 -22.37
C THR A 113 9.60 1.27 -20.95
N PHE A 114 8.61 1.44 -20.07
CA PHE A 114 8.83 1.76 -18.66
C PHE A 114 9.26 0.55 -17.82
N ASN A 115 9.24 -0.65 -18.41
CA ASN A 115 9.41 -1.93 -17.73
C ASN A 115 8.47 -2.06 -16.52
N LYS A 116 7.20 -1.70 -16.73
CA LYS A 116 6.22 -1.61 -15.65
C LYS A 116 5.82 -2.99 -15.12
N GLY A 117 5.84 -4.03 -15.97
CA GLY A 117 5.40 -5.37 -15.62
C GLY A 117 3.90 -5.43 -15.33
N ALA A 118 3.10 -4.72 -16.13
CA ALA A 118 1.64 -4.69 -16.08
C ALA A 118 1.09 -4.58 -17.51
N THR A 119 -0.16 -4.99 -17.70
CA THR A 119 -0.87 -4.85 -18.98
C THR A 119 -1.90 -3.71 -18.94
N VAL A 120 -2.33 -3.24 -20.11
CA VAL A 120 -3.46 -2.29 -20.21
C VAL A 120 -4.74 -2.88 -19.61
N GLU A 121 -4.92 -4.20 -19.67
CA GLU A 121 -6.08 -4.85 -19.04
C GLU A 121 -5.97 -4.89 -17.51
N ASP A 122 -4.76 -5.07 -16.95
CA ASP A 122 -4.54 -4.89 -15.50
C ASP A 122 -4.94 -3.48 -15.06
N ASN A 123 -4.58 -2.46 -15.84
CA ASN A 123 -4.94 -1.06 -15.56
C ASN A 123 -6.46 -0.82 -15.58
N LYS A 124 -7.22 -1.56 -16.40
CA LYS A 124 -8.69 -1.42 -16.48
C LYS A 124 -9.40 -2.19 -15.37
N ARG A 125 -8.83 -3.34 -14.96
CA ARG A 125 -9.39 -4.20 -13.92
C ARG A 125 -9.19 -3.60 -12.53
N ALA A 126 -8.02 -2.99 -12.30
CA ALA A 126 -7.63 -2.34 -11.05
C ALA A 126 -8.44 -1.06 -10.80
#